data_AF-A0AAQ4FPN4-F1
#
_entry.id   AF-A0AAQ4FPN4-F1
#
_cell.length_a   1.000
_cell.length_b   1.000
_cell.length_c   1.000
_cell.angle_alpha   90.00
_cell.angle_beta   90.00
_cell.angle_gamma   90.00
#
_symmetry.space_group_name_H-M   'P 1'
#
loop_
_entity.id
_entity.type
_entity.pdbx_description
1 polymer ?
#
loop_
_entity_poly.entity_id
_entity_poly.type
_entity_poly.pdbx_seq_one_letter_code
_entity_poly.pdbx_strand_id
1 'polypeptide(L)'
;MPYVMVMKRNNQPGTGPSYLVHPNIDPTLLEYFCARVSQLYSGCYETSDPPCTVLDKLELKGYRVVSQSSDNNCYIWTLHRSP
;
A
#
# COMPACT_ATOMS: atom_id res chain seq x y z
N MET A 1 9.29 5.12 -9.66
CA MET A 1 8.22 4.14 -9.93
C MET A 1 6.91 4.87 -10.15
N PRO A 2 6.23 4.71 -11.29
CA PRO A 2 4.99 5.43 -11.55
C PRO A 2 3.79 4.83 -10.81
N TYR A 3 3.76 3.52 -10.55
CA TYR A 3 2.62 2.86 -9.91
C TYR A 3 2.99 2.19 -8.58
N VAL A 4 2.04 2.18 -7.65
CA VAL A 4 2.08 1.40 -6.42
C VAL A 4 0.69 0.87 -6.10
N MET A 5 0.61 -0.34 -5.57
CA MET A 5 -0.64 -0.91 -5.07
C MET A 5 -0.61 -0.97 -3.55
N VAL A 6 -1.69 -0.51 -2.92
CA VAL A 6 -1.94 -0.64 -1.49
C VAL A 6 -3.05 -1.65 -1.31
N MET A 7 -2.81 -2.69 -0.51
CA MET A 7 -3.80 -3.72 -0.20
C MET A 7 -4.11 -3.74 1.30
N LYS A 8 -5.37 -4.02 1.65
CA LYS A 8 -5.82 -4.21 3.03
C LYS A 8 -6.80 -5.37 3.09
N ARG A 9 -6.67 -6.25 4.09
CA ARG A 9 -7.59 -7.39 4.27
C ARG A 9 -8.93 -6.97 4.88
N ASN A 10 -10.01 -7.61 4.46
CA ASN A 10 -11.37 -7.29 4.88
C ASN A 10 -11.65 -7.66 6.35
N ASN A 11 -10.92 -8.65 6.87
CA ASN A 11 -11.11 -9.20 8.21
C ASN A 11 -10.72 -8.26 9.38
N GLN A 12 -10.22 -7.05 9.11
CA GLN A 12 -9.92 -6.05 10.14
C GLN A 12 -10.49 -4.67 9.76
N PRO A 13 -11.70 -4.29 10.21
CA PRO A 13 -12.30 -3.00 9.89
C PRO A 13 -11.59 -1.85 10.63
N GLY A 14 -11.15 -0.83 9.91
CA GLY A 14 -10.67 0.45 10.47
C GLY A 14 -9.28 0.43 11.13
N THR A 15 -8.75 -0.74 11.46
CA THR A 15 -7.43 -0.92 12.07
C THR A 15 -6.76 -2.13 11.44
N GLY A 16 -5.48 -2.03 11.08
CA GLY A 16 -4.77 -3.18 10.54
C GLY A 16 -3.63 -2.79 9.60
N PRO A 17 -2.71 -3.73 9.35
CA PRO A 17 -1.57 -3.47 8.51
C PRO A 17 -1.99 -3.33 7.06
N SER A 18 -1.42 -2.34 6.38
CA SER A 18 -1.52 -2.17 4.94
C SER A 18 -0.34 -2.84 4.25
N TYR A 19 -0.58 -3.37 3.06
CA TYR A 19 0.45 -4.02 2.26
C TYR A 19 0.77 -3.15 1.05
N LEU A 20 2.04 -2.82 0.88
CA LEU A 20 2.59 -2.20 -0.31
C LEU A 20 3.04 -3.31 -1.27
N VAL A 21 2.51 -3.29 -2.49
CA VAL A 21 2.77 -4.31 -3.50
C VAL A 21 3.38 -3.64 -4.73
N HIS A 22 4.67 -3.93 -4.97
CA HIS A 22 5.37 -3.57 -6.20
C HIS A 22 6.71 -4.35 -6.29
N PRO A 23 7.07 -4.92 -7.46
CA PRO A 23 8.26 -5.77 -7.59
C PRO A 23 9.59 -5.06 -7.35
N ASN A 24 9.67 -3.76 -7.71
CA ASN A 24 10.86 -2.93 -7.51
C ASN A 24 10.54 -1.72 -6.63
N ILE A 25 9.88 -1.95 -5.49
CA ILE A 25 9.50 -0.84 -4.61
C ILE A 25 10.72 -0.05 -4.14
N ASP A 26 10.63 1.28 -4.13
CA ASP A 26 11.71 2.18 -3.75
C ASP A 26 12.06 1.96 -2.26
N PRO A 27 13.30 1.59 -1.91
CA PRO A 27 13.71 1.38 -0.52
C PRO A 27 13.45 2.60 0.38
N THR A 28 13.60 3.82 -0.15
CA THR A 28 13.34 5.04 0.62
C THR A 28 11.86 5.20 0.98
N LEU A 29 10.97 4.70 0.11
CA LEU A 29 9.54 4.65 0.36
C LEU A 29 9.23 3.61 1.45
N LEU A 30 9.85 2.43 1.39
CA LEU A 30 9.69 1.40 2.42
C LEU A 30 10.13 1.90 3.80
N GLU A 31 11.29 2.56 3.88
CA GLU A 31 11.77 3.19 5.12
C GLU A 31 10.79 4.24 5.65
N TYR A 32 10.25 5.09 4.77
CA TYR A 32 9.26 6.10 5.14
C TYR A 32 7.97 5.51 5.72
N PHE A 33 7.58 4.31 5.28
CA PHE A 33 6.43 3.58 5.80
C PHE A 33 6.77 2.62 6.95
N CYS A 34 8.02 2.56 7.40
CA CYS A 34 8.52 1.53 8.32
C CYS A 34 8.08 0.12 7.89
N ALA A 35 8.05 -0.12 6.58
CA ALA A 35 7.48 -1.32 6.01
C ALA A 35 8.49 -2.47 6.05
N ARG A 36 8.00 -3.67 6.40
CA ARG A 36 8.80 -4.90 6.48
C ARG A 36 8.29 -5.92 5.48
N VAL A 37 9.14 -6.87 5.07
CA VAL A 37 8.70 -7.98 4.21
C VAL A 37 7.54 -8.71 4.89
N SER A 38 6.44 -8.89 4.17
CA SER A 38 5.29 -9.59 4.70
C SER A 38 5.59 -11.08 4.83
N GLN A 39 5.17 -11.67 5.95
CA GLN A 39 5.26 -13.12 6.16
C GLN A 39 4.12 -13.87 5.46
N LEU A 40 3.05 -13.16 5.07
CA LEU A 40 1.83 -13.75 4.50
C LEU A 40 1.82 -13.73 2.98
N TYR A 41 2.41 -12.70 2.36
CA TYR A 41 2.40 -12.51 0.92
C TYR A 41 3.82 -12.29 0.40
N SER A 42 4.31 -13.23 -0.40
CA SER A 42 5.61 -13.12 -1.05
C SER A 42 5.65 -11.89 -1.97
N GLY A 43 6.73 -11.10 -1.89
CA GLY A 43 6.88 -9.88 -2.68
C GLY A 43 6.03 -8.69 -2.22
N CYS A 44 5.39 -8.77 -1.05
CA CYS A 44 4.65 -7.68 -0.44
C CYS A 44 5.36 -7.16 0.80
N TYR A 45 5.19 -5.88 1.09
CA TYR A 45 5.73 -5.24 2.28
C TYR A 45 4.57 -4.77 3.16
N GLU A 46 4.58 -5.11 4.44
CA GLU A 46 3.55 -4.71 5.39
C GLU A 46 4.00 -3.52 6.24
N THR A 47 3.10 -2.57 6.44
CA THR A 47 3.25 -1.46 7.40
C THR A 47 2.14 -1.55 8.44
N SER A 48 2.38 -1.07 9.66
CA SER A 48 1.36 -1.01 10.72
C SER A 48 0.29 0.05 10.46
N ASP A 49 0.54 0.98 9.54
CA ASP A 49 -0.38 2.07 9.23
C ASP A 49 -1.66 1.55 8.56
N PRO A 50 -2.84 2.10 8.93
CA PRO A 50 -4.09 1.79 8.25
C PRO A 50 -4.09 2.37 6.82
N PRO A 51 -4.95 1.86 5.93
CA PRO A 51 -4.94 2.25 4.52
C PRO A 51 -5.13 3.76 4.31
N CYS A 52 -5.98 4.43 5.08
CA CYS A 52 -6.15 5.89 4.96
C CYS A 52 -4.83 6.64 5.19
N THR A 53 -4.11 6.32 6.28
CA THR A 53 -2.81 6.92 6.58
C THR A 53 -1.78 6.62 5.50
N VAL A 54 -1.80 5.42 4.93
CA VAL A 54 -0.90 5.07 3.82
C VAL A 54 -1.22 5.89 2.56
N LEU A 55 -2.50 6.03 2.22
CA LEU A 55 -2.95 6.80 1.07
C LEU A 55 -2.61 8.29 1.21
N ASP A 56 -2.84 8.89 2.39
CA ASP A 56 -2.48 10.29 2.68
C ASP A 56 -0.97 10.53 2.52
N LYS A 57 -0.16 9.63 3.08
CA LYS A 57 1.31 9.67 2.96
C LYS A 57 1.78 9.53 1.51
N LEU A 58 1.12 8.68 0.71
CA LEU A 58 1.42 8.54 -0.71
C LEU A 58 1.02 9.78 -1.50
N GLU A 59 -0.09 10.44 -1.15
CA GLU A 59 -0.49 11.72 -1.74
C GLU A 59 0.57 12.81 -1.52
N LEU A 60 1.13 12.90 -0.31
CA LEU A 60 2.26 13.81 -0.02
C LEU A 60 3.52 13.51 -0.85
N LYS A 61 3.66 12.28 -1.34
CA LYS A 61 4.74 11.87 -2.25
C LYS A 61 4.38 12.05 -3.74
N GLY A 62 3.22 12.63 -4.04
CA GLY A 62 2.76 12.93 -5.40
C GLY A 62 2.02 11.78 -6.10
N TYR A 63 1.65 10.72 -5.38
CA TYR A 63 0.80 9.67 -5.92
C TYR A 63 -0.67 10.07 -5.84
N ARG A 64 -1.49 9.57 -6.78
CA ARG A 64 -2.95 9.72 -6.77
C ARG A 64 -3.60 8.38 -6.99
N VAL A 65 -4.70 8.11 -6.28
CA VAL A 65 -5.52 6.92 -6.52
C VAL A 65 -6.11 7.01 -7.93
N VAL A 66 -5.87 5.98 -8.74
CA VAL A 66 -6.40 5.87 -10.11
C VAL A 66 -7.45 4.76 -10.25
N SER A 67 -7.43 3.79 -9.33
CA SER A 67 -8.41 2.72 -9.30
C SER A 67 -8.52 2.15 -7.89
N GLN A 68 -9.73 1.72 -7.54
CA GLN A 68 -10.01 0.95 -6.35
C GLN A 68 -10.76 -0.32 -6.76
N SER A 69 -10.34 -1.45 -6.21
CA SER A 69 -10.95 -2.75 -6.43
C SER A 69 -11.05 -3.50 -5.11
N SER A 70 -11.94 -4.48 -5.06
CA SER A 70 -12.11 -5.31 -3.88
C SER A 70 -12.62 -6.69 -4.27
N ASP A 71 -12.25 -7.69 -3.48
CA ASP A 71 -12.88 -9.00 -3.46
C ASP A 71 -13.38 -9.32 -2.04
N ASN A 72 -13.75 -10.58 -1.79
CA ASN A 72 -14.24 -11.02 -0.48
C ASN A 72 -13.16 -10.94 0.63
N ASN A 73 -11.88 -10.87 0.27
CA ASN A 73 -10.77 -10.96 1.21
C ASN A 73 -10.00 -9.65 1.37
N CYS A 74 -9.96 -8.81 0.35
CA CYS A 74 -9.09 -7.63 0.28
C CYS A 74 -9.74 -6.44 -0.43
N TYR A 75 -9.32 -5.24 -0.01
CA TYR A 75 -9.41 -4.00 -0.77
C TYR A 75 -8.04 -3.68 -1.35
N ILE A 76 -8.02 -3.20 -2.59
CA ILE A 76 -6.81 -2.80 -3.31
C ILE A 76 -7.02 -1.41 -3.89
N TRP A 77 -6.08 -0.50 -3.60
CA TRP A 77 -5.97 0.81 -4.23
C TRP A 77 -4.75 0.81 -5.13
N THR A 78 -4.95 1.13 -6.41
CA THR A 78 -3.86 1.40 -7.35
C THR A 78 -3.63 2.90 -7.41
N LEU A 79 -2.39 3.32 -7.16
CA LEU A 79 -1.99 4.72 -7.22
C LEU A 79 -0.96 4.95 -8.31
N HIS A 80 -1.03 6.11 -8.95
CA HIS A 80 -0.10 6.58 -9.96
C HIS A 80 0.54 7.90 -9.55
N ARG A 81 1.85 8.04 -9.73
CA ARG A 81 2.58 9.29 -9.63
C ARG A 81 2.93 9.76 -11.04
N SER A 82 2.31 10.85 -11.46
CA SER A 82 2.64 11.50 -12.73
C SER A 82 4.11 11.97 -12.73
N PRO A 83 4.78 11.96 -13.90
CA PRO A 83 6.14 12.45 -14.05
C PRO A 83 6.28 13.93 -13.67
#